data_AF-A0A3A6MRX6-F1
#
_entry.id   AF-A0A3A6MRX6-F1
#
_cell.length_a   1.000
_cell.length_b   1.000
_cell.length_c   1.000
_cell.angle_alpha   90.00
_cell.angle_beta   90.00
_cell.angle_gamma   90.00
#
_symmetry.space_group_name_H-M   'P 1'
#
loop_
_entity.id
_entity.type
_entity.pdbx_description
1 polymer ?
#
loop_
_entity_poly.entity_id
_entity_poly.type
_entity_poly.pdbx_seq_one_letter_code
_entity_poly.pdbx_strand_id
1 'polypeptide(L)'
;MVQRHQQGLTRAERRFLLRVVIFAVIGAILWVLFAPGTGLVHYRRLQKQIETLSQENRSLQEHNTSLRKEIERLRSDETYLEQMARQKYGLLKENETVYQFDPPGKKK
;
A
#
# COMPACT_ATOMS: atom_id res chain seq x y z
N MET A 1 60.23 -17.49 -43.55
CA MET A 1 60.18 -18.22 -42.26
C MET A 1 59.85 -17.24 -41.16
N VAL A 2 58.65 -17.26 -40.59
CA VAL A 2 58.34 -16.49 -39.36
C VAL A 2 57.57 -17.42 -38.44
N GLN A 3 58.27 -17.91 -37.43
CA GLN A 3 57.73 -18.82 -36.42
C GLN A 3 56.72 -18.07 -35.58
N ARG A 4 55.44 -18.46 -35.66
CA ARG A 4 54.40 -18.02 -34.72
C ARG A 4 54.69 -18.68 -33.38
N HIS A 5 55.28 -17.93 -32.46
CA HIS A 5 55.41 -18.33 -31.06
C HIS A 5 54.01 -18.41 -30.45
N GLN A 6 53.42 -19.61 -30.46
CA GLN A 6 52.31 -19.93 -29.58
C GLN A 6 52.90 -20.26 -28.21
N GLN A 7 53.12 -19.24 -27.40
CA GLN A 7 53.37 -19.42 -25.98
C GLN A 7 52.04 -19.84 -25.34
N GLY A 8 51.94 -21.10 -24.93
CA GLY A 8 50.79 -21.59 -24.17
C GLY A 8 50.68 -20.86 -22.83
N LEU A 9 49.43 -20.64 -22.38
CA LEU A 9 49.17 -19.91 -21.13
C LEU A 9 49.88 -20.59 -19.95
N THR A 10 50.67 -19.81 -19.23
CA THR A 10 51.31 -20.24 -17.99
C THR A 10 50.25 -20.55 -16.91
N ARG A 11 50.58 -21.44 -15.97
CA ARG A 11 49.66 -21.83 -14.86
C ARG A 11 49.17 -20.63 -14.04
N ALA A 12 49.91 -19.52 -14.02
CA ALA A 12 49.52 -18.27 -13.36
C ALA A 12 48.44 -17.53 -14.16
N GLU A 13 48.60 -17.38 -15.47
CA GLU A 13 47.63 -16.73 -16.36
C GLU A 13 46.29 -17.47 -16.39
N ARG A 14 46.32 -18.82 -16.40
CA ARG A 14 45.09 -19.63 -16.32
C ARG A 14 44.32 -19.41 -15.01
N ARG A 15 45.03 -19.28 -13.89
CA ARG A 15 44.40 -19.00 -12.57
C ARG A 15 43.85 -17.57 -12.51
N PHE A 16 44.54 -16.61 -13.12
CA PHE A 16 44.05 -15.24 -13.23
C PHE A 16 42.77 -15.16 -14.07
N LEU A 17 42.76 -15.78 -15.25
CA LEU A 17 41.57 -15.84 -16.11
C LEU A 17 40.39 -16.51 -15.40
N LEU A 18 40.62 -17.62 -14.68
CA LEU A 18 39.57 -18.27 -13.89
C LEU A 18 38.99 -17.33 -12.82
N ARG A 19 39.82 -16.55 -12.12
CA ARG A 19 39.32 -15.55 -11.16
C ARG A 19 38.49 -14.48 -11.85
N VAL A 20 38.97 -13.94 -12.98
CA VAL A 20 38.23 -12.92 -13.74
C VAL A 20 36.88 -13.44 -14.20
N VAL A 21 36.82 -14.68 -14.70
CA VAL A 21 35.55 -15.32 -15.09
C VAL A 21 34.63 -15.49 -13.89
N ILE A 22 35.14 -15.94 -12.74
CA ILE A 22 34.34 -16.07 -11.51
C ILE A 22 33.78 -14.71 -11.08
N PHE A 23 34.60 -13.66 -11.06
CA PHE A 23 34.13 -12.31 -10.72
C PHE A 23 33.11 -11.78 -11.73
N ALA A 24 33.28 -12.04 -13.03
CA ALA A 24 32.33 -11.66 -14.05
C ALA A 24 30.98 -12.37 -13.87
N VAL A 25 30.98 -13.66 -13.54
CA VAL A 25 29.77 -14.44 -13.26
C VAL A 25 29.07 -13.91 -12.00
N ILE A 26 29.81 -13.64 -10.93
CA ILE A 26 29.24 -13.06 -9.71
C ILE A 26 28.65 -11.68 -10.01
N GLY A 27 29.35 -10.84 -10.76
CA GLY A 27 28.86 -9.53 -11.18
C GLY A 27 27.58 -9.62 -12.02
N ALA A 28 27.49 -10.58 -12.93
CA ALA A 28 26.28 -10.82 -13.73
C ALA A 28 25.09 -11.28 -12.88
N ILE A 29 25.33 -12.18 -11.91
CA ILE A 29 24.28 -12.63 -10.97
C ILE A 29 23.78 -11.47 -10.11
N LEU A 30 24.70 -10.66 -9.57
CA LEU A 30 24.36 -9.48 -8.80
C LEU A 30 23.58 -8.47 -9.65
N TRP A 31 23.97 -8.27 -10.90
CA TRP A 31 23.24 -7.42 -11.83
C TRP A 31 21.81 -7.94 -12.03
N VAL A 32 21.60 -9.24 -12.29
CA VAL A 32 20.24 -9.79 -12.47
C VAL A 32 19.40 -9.68 -11.20
N LEU A 33 20.00 -9.84 -10.02
CA LEU A 33 19.29 -9.74 -8.73
C LEU A 33 18.92 -8.30 -8.35
N PHE A 34 19.82 -7.35 -8.59
CA PHE A 34 19.71 -5.96 -8.12
C PHE A 34 19.43 -4.93 -9.24
N ALA A 35 19.36 -5.34 -10.51
CA ALA A 35 19.08 -4.43 -11.62
C ALA A 35 17.74 -3.72 -11.42
N PRO A 36 17.71 -2.37 -11.51
CA PRO A 36 16.49 -1.60 -11.47
C PRO A 36 15.56 -2.02 -12.63
N GLY A 37 14.33 -2.42 -12.32
CA GLY A 37 13.29 -2.77 -13.31
C GLY A 37 13.21 -4.25 -13.71
N THR A 38 14.28 -5.04 -13.59
CA THR A 38 14.28 -6.48 -13.93
C THR A 38 14.60 -7.41 -12.76
N GLY A 39 15.03 -6.86 -11.62
CA GLY A 39 15.40 -7.64 -10.45
C GLY A 39 14.21 -8.31 -9.75
N LEU A 40 14.44 -9.53 -9.25
CA LEU A 40 13.45 -10.31 -8.49
C LEU A 40 12.91 -9.56 -7.26
N VAL A 41 13.74 -8.69 -6.67
CA VAL A 41 13.37 -7.81 -5.56
C VAL A 41 12.30 -6.79 -5.97
N HIS A 42 12.41 -6.22 -7.17
CA HIS A 42 11.43 -5.28 -7.70
C HIS A 42 10.08 -5.98 -7.94
N TYR A 43 10.11 -7.18 -8.52
CA TYR A 43 8.91 -7.98 -8.72
C TYR A 43 8.18 -8.30 -7.40
N ARG A 44 8.92 -8.69 -6.36
CA ARG A 44 8.33 -8.94 -5.03
C ARG A 44 7.76 -7.68 -4.39
N ARG A 45 8.40 -6.53 -4.55
CA ARG A 45 7.88 -5.25 -4.07
C ARG A 45 6.59 -4.87 -4.80
N LEU A 46 6.56 -5.08 -6.12
CA LEU A 46 5.40 -4.76 -6.95
C LEU A 46 4.21 -5.68 -6.61
N GLN A 47 4.45 -6.97 -6.41
CA GLN A 47 3.44 -7.92 -5.92
C GLN A 47 2.84 -7.48 -4.57
N LYS A 48 3.68 -7.09 -3.60
CA LYS A 48 3.19 -6.54 -2.32
C LYS A 48 2.37 -5.27 -2.51
N GLN A 49 2.79 -4.37 -3.40
CA GLN A 49 2.03 -3.15 -3.69
C GLN A 49 0.66 -3.46 -4.29
N ILE A 50 0.59 -4.42 -5.22
CA ILE A 50 -0.68 -4.88 -5.80
C ILE A 50 -1.59 -5.43 -4.70
N GLU A 51 -1.06 -6.27 -3.81
CA GLU A 51 -1.83 -6.83 -2.70
C GLU A 51 -2.36 -5.73 -1.76
N THR A 52 -1.50 -4.79 -1.33
CA THR A 52 -1.92 -3.66 -0.49
C THR A 52 -2.98 -2.80 -1.17
N LEU A 53 -2.76 -2.43 -2.44
CA LEU A 53 -3.73 -1.62 -3.21
C LEU A 53 -5.05 -2.37 -3.41
N SER A 54 -5.02 -3.68 -3.60
CA SER A 54 -6.25 -4.48 -3.72
C SER A 54 -7.05 -4.50 -2.42
N GLN A 55 -6.38 -4.62 -1.27
CA GLN A 55 -7.02 -4.59 0.04
C GLN A 55 -7.62 -3.22 0.33
N GLU A 56 -6.89 -2.15 0.01
CA GLU A 56 -7.36 -0.77 0.15
C GLU A 56 -8.57 -0.50 -0.75
N ASN A 57 -8.53 -0.94 -2.01
CA ASN A 57 -9.64 -0.79 -2.95
C ASN A 57 -10.89 -1.54 -2.43
N ARG A 58 -10.72 -2.78 -1.94
CA ARG A 58 -11.83 -3.53 -1.36
C ARG A 58 -12.43 -2.81 -0.15
N SER A 59 -11.59 -2.31 0.76
CA SER A 59 -12.06 -1.55 1.92
C SER A 59 -12.82 -0.29 1.48
N LEU A 60 -12.29 0.46 0.51
CA LEU A 60 -12.95 1.66 -0.02
C LEU A 60 -14.28 1.32 -0.69
N GLN A 61 -14.38 0.21 -1.42
CA GLN A 61 -15.63 -0.25 -2.00
C GLN A 61 -16.66 -0.58 -0.92
N GLU A 62 -16.28 -1.31 0.13
CA GLU A 62 -17.15 -1.63 1.25
C GLU A 62 -17.67 -0.35 1.94
N HIS A 63 -16.79 0.62 2.22
CA HIS A 63 -17.17 1.93 2.74
C HIS A 63 -18.12 2.68 1.80
N ASN A 64 -17.84 2.68 0.49
CA ASN A 64 -18.70 3.33 -0.51
C ASN A 64 -20.10 2.72 -0.52
N THR A 65 -20.19 1.39 -0.45
CA THR A 65 -21.49 0.71 -0.41
C THR A 65 -22.27 1.02 0.87
N SER A 66 -21.59 1.10 2.02
CA SER A 66 -22.21 1.49 3.29
C SER A 66 -22.74 2.92 3.24
N LEU A 67 -21.91 3.86 2.78
CA LEU A 67 -22.28 5.27 2.65
C LEU A 67 -23.45 5.46 1.67
N ARG A 68 -23.46 4.73 0.56
CA ARG A 68 -24.59 4.77 -0.39
C ARG A 68 -25.89 4.31 0.27
N LYS A 69 -25.85 3.22 1.05
CA LYS A 69 -27.02 2.75 1.82
C LYS A 69 -27.46 3.75 2.89
N GLU A 70 -26.51 4.45 3.52
CA GLU A 70 -26.84 5.51 4.48
C GLU A 70 -27.50 6.70 3.78
N ILE A 71 -26.96 7.15 2.64
CA ILE A 71 -27.56 8.21 1.81
C ILE A 71 -28.97 7.82 1.36
N GLU A 72 -29.17 6.58 0.91
CA GLU A 72 -30.48 6.08 0.51
C GLU A 72 -31.46 6.14 1.67
N ARG A 73 -31.08 5.62 2.85
CA ARG A 73 -31.92 5.67 4.05
C ARG A 73 -32.23 7.10 4.48
N LEU A 74 -31.26 8.01 4.46
CA LEU A 74 -31.49 9.42 4.79
C LEU A 74 -32.45 10.10 3.81
N ARG A 75 -32.55 9.64 2.57
CA ARG A 75 -33.46 10.19 1.55
C ARG A 75 -34.84 9.56 1.56
N SER A 76 -34.93 8.26 1.81
CA SER A 76 -36.18 7.51 1.69
C SER A 76 -36.91 7.31 3.02
N ASP A 77 -36.20 7.39 4.16
CA ASP A 77 -36.76 7.15 5.49
C ASP A 77 -36.71 8.44 6.33
N GLU A 78 -37.87 9.08 6.43
CA GLU A 78 -38.05 10.33 7.18
C GLU A 78 -37.81 10.15 8.68
N THR A 79 -38.12 8.98 9.23
CA THR A 79 -37.90 8.67 10.66
C THR A 79 -36.41 8.54 10.94
N TYR A 80 -35.68 7.86 10.07
CA TYR A 80 -34.23 7.73 10.16
C TYR A 80 -33.53 9.09 10.02
N LEU A 81 -33.98 9.92 9.08
CA LEU A 81 -33.46 11.28 8.91
C LEU A 81 -33.69 12.14 10.15
N GLU A 82 -34.90 12.12 10.72
CA GLU A 82 -35.24 12.86 11.94
C GLU A 82 -34.40 12.40 13.14
N GLN A 83 -34.25 11.08 13.31
CA GLN A 83 -33.40 10.52 14.36
C GLN A 83 -31.95 11.00 14.22
N MET A 84 -31.41 10.98 13.01
CA MET A 84 -30.04 11.44 12.74
C MET A 84 -29.88 12.95 12.96
N ALA A 85 -30.88 13.75 12.57
CA ALA A 85 -30.90 15.19 12.81
C ALA A 85 -30.88 15.52 14.31
N ARG A 86 -31.71 14.82 15.11
CA ARG A 86 -31.75 14.98 16.57
C ARG A 86 -30.47 14.50 17.24
N GLN A 87 -29.95 13.32 16.88
CA GLN A 87 -28.81 12.69 17.57
C GLN A 87 -27.45 13.26 17.18
N LYS A 88 -27.17 13.45 15.88
CA LYS A 88 -25.86 13.96 15.42
C LYS A 88 -25.76 15.47 15.50
N TYR A 89 -26.86 16.18 15.25
CA TYR A 89 -26.84 17.64 15.06
C TYR A 89 -27.63 18.40 16.12
N GLY A 90 -28.36 17.72 17.02
CA GLY A 90 -29.17 18.37 18.05
C GLY A 90 -30.32 19.20 17.47
N LEU A 91 -30.74 18.93 16.23
CA LEU A 91 -31.78 19.68 15.55
C LEU A 91 -33.18 19.28 16.07
N LEU A 92 -34.09 20.24 16.00
CA LEU A 92 -35.46 20.19 16.54
C LEU A 92 -36.40 20.68 15.45
N LYS A 93 -37.66 20.25 15.46
CA LYS A 93 -38.67 20.88 14.58
C LYS A 93 -38.98 22.30 15.06
N GLU A 94 -39.51 23.13 14.17
CA GLU A 94 -39.83 24.54 14.49
C GLU A 94 -40.78 24.70 15.69
N ASN A 95 -41.58 23.66 15.96
CA ASN A 95 -42.55 23.61 17.05
C ASN A 95 -42.04 22.88 18.32
N GLU A 96 -40.74 22.62 18.44
CA GLU A 96 -40.15 21.91 19.58
C GLU A 96 -39.22 22.81 20.41
N THR A 97 -39.07 22.54 21.71
CA THR A 97 -38.19 23.29 22.62
C THR A 97 -37.40 22.34 23.51
N VAL A 98 -36.10 22.59 23.66
CA VAL A 98 -35.22 21.80 24.55
C VAL A 98 -35.25 22.38 25.96
N TYR A 99 -35.53 21.52 26.93
CA TYR A 99 -35.38 21.81 28.35
C TYR A 99 -34.06 21.21 28.84
N GLN A 100 -33.12 22.06 29.28
CA GLN A 100 -31.96 21.61 30.05
C GLN A 100 -32.27 21.82 31.53
N PHE A 101 -32.13 20.76 32.31
CA PHE A 101 -32.24 20.83 33.76
C PHE A 101 -30.84 21.03 34.33
N ASP A 102 -30.62 22.15 35.04
CA ASP A 102 -29.39 22.33 35.79
C ASP A 102 -29.26 21.22 36.85
N PRO A 103 -28.06 20.64 37.03
CA PRO A 103 -27.85 19.69 38.11
C PRO A 103 -28.19 20.36 39.45
N PRO A 104 -28.85 19.64 40.38
CA PRO A 104 -29.31 20.22 41.64
C PRO A 104 -28.11 20.85 42.35
N GLY A 105 -28.13 22.19 42.42
CA GLY A 105 -26.99 22.99 42.81
C GLY A 105 -26.42 22.56 44.16
N LYS A 106 -25.09 22.39 44.21
CA LYS A 106 -24.35 22.51 45.46
C LYS A 106 -24.64 23.90 46.02
N LYS A 107 -25.44 23.94 47.09
CA LYS A 107 -25.66 25.15 47.89
C LYS A 107 -24.28 25.63 48.38
N LYS A 108 -23.94 26.89 48.08
CA LYS A 108 -22.85 27.59 48.76
C LYS A 108 -23.22 27.83 50.22
#